data_AF-A0A925G707-F1
#
_entry.id   AF-A0A925G707-F1
#
_cell.length_a   1.000
_cell.length_b   1.000
_cell.length_c   1.000
_cell.angle_alpha   90.00
_cell.angle_beta   90.00
_cell.angle_gamma   90.00
#
_symmetry.space_group_name_H-M   'P 1'
#
loop_
_entity.id
_entity.type
_entity.pdbx_description
1 polymer ?
#
loop_
_entity_poly.entity_id
_entity_poly.type
_entity_poly.pdbx_seq_one_letter_code
_entity_poly.pdbx_strand_id
1 'polypeptide(L)'
;IVLSLSLSLCNLADKLRGSKNDNNTNASGANSNSNASGPGAADLPPAERPEPTAAQTAALAGGQSITWDQQGITWTVPPKWTKMSTDSKSFNWQSPSPFAFLLTNISVFDASFPADISLKATFDQHVSRQKNGEVAEVRWLELDGVRGVQFLETPPEAKDGIRRMQWIAYRKYAGQTQMVNIMLSSEGQHFDKHKDALYGILYSTKLVHD
;
A
#
# COMPACT_ATOMS: atom_id res chain seq x y z
N ILE A 1 -52.87 28.78 -10.41
CA ILE A 1 -51.60 29.53 -10.31
C ILE A 1 -50.50 28.58 -10.76
N VAL A 2 -49.97 28.81 -11.96
CA VAL A 2 -48.86 28.06 -12.55
C VAL A 2 -47.62 28.92 -12.34
N LEU A 3 -46.61 28.42 -11.65
CA LEU A 3 -45.30 29.06 -11.59
C LEU A 3 -44.28 28.18 -12.33
N SER A 4 -43.98 28.61 -13.55
CA SER A 4 -42.89 28.14 -14.39
C SER A 4 -41.60 28.86 -13.95
N LEU A 5 -40.55 28.13 -13.61
CA LEU A 5 -39.20 28.67 -13.45
C LEU A 5 -38.37 28.32 -14.69
N SER A 6 -38.09 29.33 -15.50
CA SER A 6 -37.21 29.28 -16.66
C SER A 6 -35.77 29.68 -16.30
N LEU A 7 -34.83 28.98 -16.94
CA LEU A 7 -33.37 28.94 -16.76
C LEU A 7 -32.62 30.25 -17.06
N SER A 8 -31.40 30.37 -16.53
CA SER A 8 -30.33 31.17 -17.14
C SER A 8 -28.97 30.50 -16.92
N LEU A 9 -28.45 29.88 -17.99
CA LEU A 9 -27.08 29.38 -18.15
C LEU A 9 -26.32 30.37 -19.03
N CYS A 10 -25.52 31.28 -18.45
CA CYS A 10 -24.58 32.12 -19.19
C CYS A 10 -23.37 32.45 -18.31
N ASN A 11 -22.25 31.73 -18.45
CA ASN A 11 -20.87 32.24 -18.33
C ASN A 11 -19.81 31.13 -18.36
N LEU A 12 -19.67 30.41 -19.49
CA LEU A 12 -18.53 29.51 -19.66
C LEU A 12 -18.01 29.43 -21.11
N ALA A 13 -18.07 30.53 -21.85
CA ALA A 13 -17.64 30.58 -23.26
C ALA A 13 -16.50 31.57 -23.57
N ASP A 14 -15.98 32.32 -22.60
CA ASP A 14 -15.02 33.43 -22.87
C ASP A 14 -13.58 33.20 -22.40
N LYS A 15 -13.14 31.96 -22.17
CA LYS A 15 -11.71 31.71 -21.84
C LYS A 15 -11.00 30.66 -22.69
N LEU A 16 -11.54 30.40 -23.88
CA LEU A 16 -10.92 29.57 -24.93
C LEU A 16 -10.69 30.43 -26.18
N ARG A 17 -9.60 31.22 -26.17
CA ARG A 17 -8.90 31.86 -27.31
C ARG A 17 -7.83 32.77 -26.69
N GLY A 18 -6.57 32.37 -26.59
CA GLY A 18 -5.66 32.24 -27.72
C GLY A 18 -4.88 33.55 -27.87
N SER A 19 -3.68 33.63 -27.29
CA SER A 19 -2.69 34.65 -27.68
C SER A 19 -1.28 34.07 -27.59
N LYS A 20 -0.51 34.40 -28.62
CA LYS A 20 0.71 33.75 -29.10
C LYS A 20 1.87 34.75 -28.96
N ASN A 21 3.05 34.20 -28.67
CA ASN A 21 4.40 34.79 -28.83
C ASN A 21 4.76 36.06 -28.07
N ASP A 22 5.78 35.94 -27.20
CA ASP A 22 6.92 36.85 -27.21
C ASP A 22 8.22 36.07 -26.97
N ASN A 23 9.20 36.31 -27.86
CA ASN A 23 10.56 35.81 -27.81
C ASN A 23 11.35 36.61 -26.77
N ASN A 24 12.05 35.94 -25.85
CA ASN A 24 13.34 36.46 -25.40
C ASN A 24 14.29 35.35 -24.97
N THR A 25 15.50 35.45 -25.49
CA THR A 25 16.64 34.54 -25.35
C THR A 25 17.34 34.73 -24.01
N ASN A 26 17.62 33.64 -23.27
CA ASN A 26 18.98 33.35 -22.82
C ASN A 26 19.12 31.95 -22.23
N ALA A 27 20.28 31.37 -22.50
CA ALA A 27 20.64 29.97 -22.30
C ALA A 27 21.21 29.69 -20.90
N SER A 28 20.95 28.47 -20.39
CA SER A 28 21.93 27.62 -19.70
C SER A 28 21.30 26.27 -19.41
N GLY A 29 22.00 25.20 -19.80
CA GLY A 29 21.44 23.87 -19.98
C GLY A 29 21.16 23.07 -18.71
N ALA A 30 20.32 22.06 -18.90
CA ALA A 30 20.34 20.81 -18.15
C ALA A 30 19.75 19.73 -19.06
N ASN A 31 20.62 18.78 -19.40
CA ASN A 31 20.32 17.60 -20.22
C ASN A 31 19.54 16.61 -19.34
N SER A 32 18.23 16.45 -19.56
CA SER A 32 17.46 15.35 -18.96
C SER A 32 16.86 14.48 -20.06
N ASN A 33 17.53 13.36 -20.25
CA ASN A 33 17.11 12.27 -21.11
C ASN A 33 15.76 11.73 -20.62
N SER A 34 14.76 11.75 -21.50
CA SER A 34 13.48 11.09 -21.32
C SER A 34 13.62 9.57 -21.29
N ASN A 35 12.77 8.87 -20.52
CA ASN A 35 12.20 7.63 -21.05
C ASN A 35 10.78 7.30 -20.53
N ALA A 36 9.86 7.39 -21.48
CA ALA A 36 8.63 6.62 -21.69
C ALA A 36 7.50 6.66 -20.63
N SER A 37 6.60 7.61 -20.86
CA SER A 37 5.15 7.44 -20.65
C SER A 37 4.61 6.40 -21.65
N GLY A 38 4.08 5.28 -21.14
CA GLY A 38 3.14 4.44 -21.89
C GLY A 38 1.70 4.94 -21.70
N PRO A 39 0.80 4.79 -22.67
CA PRO A 39 -0.60 5.18 -22.51
C PRO A 39 -1.30 4.19 -21.58
N GLY A 40 -1.47 4.56 -20.31
CA GLY A 40 -2.20 3.75 -19.33
C GLY A 40 -1.59 3.67 -17.93
N ALA A 41 -0.36 4.16 -17.72
CA ALA A 41 0.18 4.29 -16.36
C ALA A 41 -0.59 5.40 -15.65
N ALA A 42 -1.39 5.06 -14.63
CA ALA A 42 -1.93 6.07 -13.75
C ALA A 42 -0.75 6.82 -13.11
N ASP A 43 -0.77 8.15 -13.17
CA ASP A 43 0.24 8.97 -12.48
C ASP A 43 0.01 8.85 -10.97
N LEU A 44 0.55 7.76 -10.40
CA LEU A 44 0.39 7.42 -9.00
C LEU A 44 1.35 8.29 -8.18
N PRO A 45 0.89 8.90 -7.07
CA PRO A 45 1.75 9.69 -6.19
C PRO A 45 3.00 8.93 -5.75
N PRO A 46 4.10 9.63 -5.40
CA PRO A 46 5.29 9.00 -4.84
C PRO A 46 4.96 8.11 -3.64
N ALA A 47 5.60 6.95 -3.56
CA ALA A 47 5.49 6.05 -2.42
C ALA A 47 6.65 6.27 -1.45
N GLU A 48 6.34 6.28 -0.16
CA GLU A 48 7.35 6.40 0.89
C GLU A 48 8.13 5.09 1.01
N ARG A 49 9.43 5.19 1.31
CA ARG A 49 10.20 4.02 1.75
C ARG A 49 10.10 3.89 3.27
N PRO A 50 10.07 2.67 3.82
CA PRO A 50 10.00 2.49 5.25
C PRO A 50 11.27 3.02 5.93
N GLU A 51 11.07 3.83 6.96
CA GLU A 51 12.11 4.21 7.92
C GLU A 51 11.70 3.65 9.29
N PRO A 52 12.13 2.42 9.64
CA PRO A 52 11.80 1.83 10.92
C PRO A 52 12.31 2.69 12.09
N THR A 53 11.47 2.91 13.09
CA THR A 53 11.91 3.58 14.32
C THR A 53 12.85 2.68 15.11
N ALA A 54 13.64 3.27 16.03
CA ALA A 54 14.49 2.48 16.92
C ALA A 54 13.70 1.43 17.72
N ALA A 55 12.46 1.73 18.12
CA ALA A 55 11.58 0.78 18.81
C ALA A 55 11.15 -0.38 17.89
N GLN A 56 10.82 -0.10 16.63
CA GLN A 56 10.47 -1.12 15.63
C GLN A 56 11.66 -2.03 15.31
N THR A 57 12.86 -1.47 15.16
CA THR A 57 14.09 -2.25 14.98
C THR A 57 14.38 -3.10 16.22
N ALA A 58 14.28 -2.53 17.42
CA ALA A 58 14.50 -3.25 18.68
C ALA A 58 13.47 -4.38 18.90
N ALA A 59 12.22 -4.19 18.47
CA ALA A 59 11.18 -5.20 18.57
C ALA A 59 11.48 -6.47 17.75
N LEU A 60 12.35 -6.39 16.73
CA LEU A 60 12.82 -7.53 15.95
C LEU A 60 14.19 -8.06 16.42
N ALA A 61 14.80 -7.47 17.45
CA ALA A 61 16.12 -7.87 17.91
C ALA A 61 16.15 -9.34 18.34
N GLY A 62 17.17 -10.09 17.87
CA GLY A 62 17.26 -11.54 18.08
C GLY A 62 16.19 -12.35 17.33
N GLY A 63 15.44 -11.71 16.44
CA GLY A 63 14.43 -12.35 15.59
C GLY A 63 15.02 -13.34 14.58
N GLN A 64 14.14 -14.00 13.85
CA GLN A 64 14.49 -14.99 12.83
C GLN A 64 14.01 -14.53 11.46
N SER A 65 14.80 -14.83 10.43
CA SER A 65 14.38 -14.71 9.05
C SER A 65 13.45 -15.86 8.70
N ILE A 66 12.29 -15.56 8.12
CA ILE A 66 11.33 -16.53 7.63
C ILE A 66 11.07 -16.28 6.15
N THR A 67 11.00 -17.36 5.37
CA THR A 67 10.88 -17.27 3.92
C THR A 67 9.66 -18.06 3.44
N TRP A 68 8.94 -17.47 2.48
CA TRP A 68 7.99 -18.16 1.62
C TRP A 68 8.66 -18.42 0.28
N ASP A 69 9.42 -19.51 0.20
CA ASP A 69 10.31 -19.78 -0.94
C ASP A 69 9.57 -19.80 -2.28
N GLN A 70 8.37 -20.40 -2.31
CA GLN A 70 7.51 -20.49 -3.50
C GLN A 70 7.08 -19.14 -4.07
N GLN A 71 7.12 -18.09 -3.25
CA GLN A 71 6.74 -16.73 -3.65
C GLN A 71 7.92 -15.76 -3.58
N GLY A 72 9.12 -16.21 -3.22
CA GLY A 72 10.29 -15.35 -3.07
C GLY A 72 10.03 -14.15 -2.15
N ILE A 73 9.36 -14.37 -1.02
CA ILE A 73 9.12 -13.32 -0.02
C ILE A 73 9.77 -13.72 1.29
N THR A 74 10.48 -12.79 1.92
CA THR A 74 11.16 -12.99 3.20
C THR A 74 10.78 -11.89 4.18
N TRP A 75 10.70 -12.25 5.46
CA TRP A 75 10.50 -11.32 6.57
C TRP A 75 11.46 -11.63 7.70
N THR A 76 11.69 -10.64 8.56
CA THR A 76 12.22 -10.86 9.90
C THR A 76 11.06 -10.82 10.89
N VAL A 77 10.88 -11.88 11.68
CA VAL A 77 9.90 -11.93 12.76
C VAL A 77 10.57 -12.01 14.13
N PRO A 78 9.93 -11.50 15.20
CA PRO A 78 10.46 -11.64 16.55
C PRO A 78 10.73 -13.10 16.96
N PRO A 79 11.54 -13.32 18.00
CA PRO A 79 11.79 -14.66 18.52
C PRO A 79 10.50 -15.41 18.82
N LYS A 80 10.53 -16.75 18.63
CA LYS A 80 9.45 -17.68 19.01
C LYS A 80 8.14 -17.53 18.23
N TRP A 81 8.10 -16.72 17.17
CA TRP A 81 7.03 -16.82 16.19
C TRP A 81 7.06 -18.20 15.53
N THR A 82 5.90 -18.77 15.26
CA THR A 82 5.75 -20.12 14.70
C THR A 82 4.91 -20.09 13.43
N LYS A 83 5.25 -21.00 12.49
CA LYS A 83 4.47 -21.23 11.28
C LYS A 83 3.15 -21.90 11.65
N MET A 84 2.05 -21.36 11.16
CA MET A 84 0.72 -21.99 11.27
C MET A 84 0.42 -22.83 10.03
N SER A 85 0.51 -22.21 8.85
CA SER A 85 0.23 -22.86 7.57
C SER A 85 1.01 -22.21 6.44
N THR A 86 1.26 -22.99 5.39
CA THR A 86 1.85 -22.50 4.15
C THR A 86 1.36 -23.36 3.00
N ASP A 87 0.89 -22.73 1.94
CA ASP A 87 0.61 -23.34 0.65
C ASP A 87 1.05 -22.39 -0.48
N SER A 88 0.63 -22.64 -1.72
CA SER A 88 1.02 -21.84 -2.88
C SER A 88 0.42 -20.44 -2.90
N LYS A 89 -0.63 -20.15 -2.12
CA LYS A 89 -1.37 -18.89 -2.10
C LYS A 89 -1.56 -18.29 -0.70
N SER A 90 -1.20 -18.98 0.37
CA SER A 90 -1.26 -18.49 1.75
C SER A 90 0.00 -18.82 2.54
N PHE A 91 0.44 -17.88 3.38
CA PHE A 91 1.55 -18.04 4.32
C PHE A 91 1.22 -17.35 5.64
N ASN A 92 1.09 -18.15 6.70
CA ASN A 92 0.54 -17.70 7.97
C ASN A 92 1.49 -18.06 9.14
N TRP A 93 1.81 -17.06 9.96
CA TRP A 93 2.64 -17.18 11.15
C TRP A 93 1.99 -16.48 12.35
N GLN A 94 2.35 -16.90 13.55
CA GLN A 94 1.77 -16.43 14.80
C GLN A 94 2.86 -16.13 15.83
N SER A 95 2.65 -15.09 16.65
CA SER A 95 3.46 -14.81 17.83
C SER A 95 3.09 -15.74 19.00
N PRO A 96 3.92 -15.82 20.06
CA PRO A 96 3.46 -16.28 21.36
C PRO A 96 2.33 -15.38 21.91
N SER A 97 1.56 -15.88 22.88
CA SER A 97 0.47 -15.13 23.53
C SER A 97 0.96 -13.87 24.26
N PRO A 98 0.22 -12.74 24.24
CA PRO A 98 -1.01 -12.52 23.47
C PRO A 98 -0.73 -12.56 21.96
N PHE A 99 -1.66 -13.14 21.21
CA PHE A 99 -1.41 -13.51 19.83
C PHE A 99 -1.44 -12.30 18.89
N ALA A 100 -0.46 -12.26 18.01
CA ALA A 100 -0.45 -11.50 16.79
C ALA A 100 -0.12 -12.43 15.60
N PHE A 101 -0.50 -12.00 14.40
CA PHE A 101 -0.44 -12.83 13.20
C PHE A 101 0.21 -12.07 12.05
N LEU A 102 0.98 -12.79 11.24
CA LEU A 102 1.39 -12.42 9.90
C LEU A 102 0.64 -13.35 8.95
N LEU A 103 -0.29 -12.81 8.17
CA LEU A 103 -1.08 -13.53 7.18
C LEU A 103 -0.78 -12.92 5.82
N THR A 104 -0.16 -13.69 4.93
CA THR A 104 0.13 -13.23 3.57
C THR A 104 -0.62 -14.10 2.57
N ASN A 105 -1.28 -13.47 1.60
CA ASN A 105 -1.92 -14.19 0.50
C ASN A 105 -1.54 -13.62 -0.87
N ILE A 106 -1.59 -14.49 -1.88
CA ILE A 106 -1.32 -14.16 -3.27
C ILE A 106 -2.57 -14.41 -4.11
N SER A 107 -2.95 -13.42 -4.92
CA SER A 107 -3.92 -13.59 -6.01
C SER A 107 -3.20 -13.38 -7.34
N VAL A 108 -3.45 -14.26 -8.30
CA VAL A 108 -2.81 -14.22 -9.62
C VAL A 108 -3.79 -13.61 -10.62
N PHE A 109 -3.27 -12.73 -11.47
CA PHE A 109 -4.00 -12.07 -12.53
C PHE A 109 -3.28 -12.25 -13.86
N ASP A 110 -4.02 -12.05 -14.95
CA ASP A 110 -3.46 -12.03 -16.29
C ASP A 110 -2.52 -10.82 -16.48
N ALA A 111 -1.76 -10.84 -17.57
CA ALA A 111 -0.78 -9.80 -17.86
C ALA A 111 -1.43 -8.44 -18.20
N SER A 112 -2.68 -8.42 -18.65
CA SER A 112 -3.44 -7.22 -19.02
C SER A 112 -4.20 -6.59 -17.85
N PHE A 113 -4.16 -7.22 -16.67
CA PHE A 113 -4.80 -6.71 -15.48
C PHE A 113 -4.31 -5.27 -15.15
N PRO A 114 -5.23 -4.31 -14.92
CA PRO A 114 -4.88 -2.92 -14.69
C PRO A 114 -4.42 -2.70 -13.24
N ALA A 115 -3.19 -3.16 -12.94
CA ALA A 115 -2.60 -3.14 -11.61
C ALA A 115 -2.58 -1.74 -10.98
N ASP A 116 -2.09 -0.73 -11.71
CA ASP A 116 -1.96 0.64 -11.20
C ASP A 116 -3.31 1.29 -10.89
N ILE A 117 -4.30 1.09 -11.77
CA ILE A 117 -5.67 1.60 -11.57
C ILE A 117 -6.29 0.93 -10.34
N SER A 118 -6.13 -0.39 -10.22
CA SER A 118 -6.66 -1.16 -9.10
C SER A 118 -6.01 -0.73 -7.78
N LEU A 119 -4.70 -0.51 -7.79
CA LEU A 119 -3.97 -0.04 -6.61
C LEU A 119 -4.38 1.39 -6.22
N LYS A 120 -4.60 2.28 -7.20
CA LYS A 120 -5.18 3.61 -6.96
C LYS A 120 -6.56 3.53 -6.32
N ALA A 121 -7.42 2.67 -6.84
CA ALA A 121 -8.76 2.48 -6.31
C ALA A 121 -8.71 1.98 -4.85
N THR A 122 -7.79 1.06 -4.53
CA THR A 122 -7.53 0.64 -3.15
C THR A 122 -7.16 1.83 -2.27
N PHE A 123 -6.21 2.67 -2.69
CA PHE A 123 -5.82 3.86 -1.93
C PHE A 123 -7.00 4.81 -1.70
N ASP A 124 -7.72 5.17 -2.77
CA ASP A 124 -8.84 6.11 -2.71
C ASP A 124 -9.97 5.59 -1.80
N GLN A 125 -10.26 4.27 -1.86
CA GLN A 125 -11.20 3.61 -0.97
C GLN A 125 -10.78 3.75 0.49
N HIS A 126 -9.52 3.46 0.82
CA HIS A 126 -9.05 3.56 2.19
C HIS A 126 -8.95 5.00 2.69
N VAL A 127 -8.63 5.98 1.83
CA VAL A 127 -8.75 7.41 2.16
C VAL A 127 -10.19 7.78 2.50
N SER A 128 -11.18 7.26 1.77
CA SER A 128 -12.59 7.47 2.11
C SER A 128 -12.94 6.87 3.48
N ARG A 129 -12.47 5.65 3.76
CA ARG A 129 -12.67 5.00 5.07
C ARG A 129 -11.98 5.75 6.21
N GLN A 130 -10.83 6.35 5.96
CA GLN A 130 -10.13 7.21 6.91
C GLN A 130 -10.96 8.45 7.25
N LYS A 131 -11.58 9.11 6.26
CA LYS A 131 -12.50 10.24 6.49
C LYS A 131 -13.72 9.85 7.34
N ASN A 132 -14.13 8.58 7.28
CA ASN A 132 -15.23 8.02 8.07
C ASN A 132 -14.79 7.53 9.47
N GLY A 133 -13.49 7.61 9.81
CA GLY A 133 -12.97 7.16 11.10
C GLY A 133 -12.73 5.65 11.22
N GLU A 134 -12.91 4.87 10.15
CA GLU A 134 -12.70 3.41 10.15
C GLU A 134 -11.22 3.01 10.04
N VAL A 135 -10.41 3.90 9.47
CA VAL A 135 -8.99 3.70 9.21
C VAL A 135 -8.21 4.84 9.86
N ALA A 136 -7.19 4.50 10.65
CA ALA A 136 -6.35 5.46 11.35
C ALA A 136 -5.23 6.00 10.46
N GLU A 137 -4.64 5.14 9.61
CA GLU A 137 -3.51 5.49 8.74
C GLU A 137 -3.73 4.93 7.34
N VAL A 138 -3.43 5.72 6.30
CA VAL A 138 -3.41 5.29 4.88
C VAL A 138 -2.27 6.00 4.19
N ARG A 139 -1.45 5.27 3.43
CA ARG A 139 -0.35 5.86 2.66
C ARG A 139 0.14 4.95 1.55
N TRP A 140 0.83 5.56 0.59
CA TRP A 140 1.65 4.87 -0.39
C TRP A 140 2.95 4.41 0.26
N LEU A 141 3.25 3.11 0.22
CA LEU A 141 4.45 2.53 0.80
C LEU A 141 5.14 1.62 -0.21
N GLU A 142 6.42 1.85 -0.46
CA GLU A 142 7.29 1.00 -1.25
C GLU A 142 8.05 0.03 -0.34
N LEU A 143 7.82 -1.27 -0.52
CA LEU A 143 8.57 -2.32 0.15
C LEU A 143 9.44 -3.02 -0.88
N ASP A 144 10.76 -2.93 -0.69
CA ASP A 144 11.76 -3.61 -1.53
C ASP A 144 11.53 -3.36 -3.03
N GLY A 145 11.34 -2.10 -3.43
CA GLY A 145 11.12 -1.72 -4.84
C GLY A 145 9.69 -1.92 -5.36
N VAL A 146 8.80 -2.56 -4.59
CA VAL A 146 7.40 -2.77 -4.96
C VAL A 146 6.52 -1.71 -4.29
N ARG A 147 5.79 -0.93 -5.09
CA ARG A 147 4.81 0.04 -4.60
C ARG A 147 3.53 -0.65 -4.15
N GLY A 148 3.04 -0.27 -2.96
CA GLY A 148 1.75 -0.70 -2.44
C GLY A 148 1.03 0.37 -1.62
N VAL A 149 -0.14 -0.01 -1.12
CA VAL A 149 -0.96 0.80 -0.21
C VAL A 149 -0.91 0.16 1.16
N GLN A 150 -0.38 0.89 2.14
CA GLN A 150 -0.48 0.52 3.55
C GLN A 150 -1.71 1.20 4.17
N PHE A 151 -2.43 0.48 5.01
CA PHE A 151 -3.41 1.08 5.91
C PHE A 151 -3.49 0.37 7.26
N LEU A 152 -3.89 1.11 8.29
CA LEU A 152 -4.13 0.62 9.65
C LEU A 152 -5.56 0.93 10.07
N GLU A 153 -6.32 -0.10 10.44
CA GLU A 153 -7.68 0.08 10.96
C GLU A 153 -7.66 0.86 12.30
N THR A 154 -8.69 1.67 12.52
CA THR A 154 -8.98 2.26 13.83
C THR A 154 -9.20 1.14 14.85
N PRO A 155 -8.90 1.33 16.16
CA PRO A 155 -9.24 0.34 17.17
C PRO A 155 -10.70 -0.13 17.06
N PRO A 156 -10.95 -1.44 17.09
CA PRO A 156 -12.32 -1.96 17.03
C PRO A 156 -13.10 -1.57 18.28
N GLU A 157 -14.43 -1.49 18.15
CA GLU A 157 -15.31 -1.18 19.28
C GLU A 157 -15.21 -2.24 20.40
N ALA A 158 -15.18 -3.51 20.00
CA ALA A 158 -14.99 -4.63 20.90
C ALA A 158 -13.49 -4.86 21.16
N LYS A 159 -13.12 -5.07 22.43
CA LYS A 159 -11.72 -5.25 22.84
C LYS A 159 -11.05 -6.48 22.21
N ASP A 160 -11.82 -7.55 22.03
CA ASP A 160 -11.47 -8.80 21.37
C ASP A 160 -11.64 -8.74 19.83
N GLY A 161 -12.18 -7.62 19.32
CA GLY A 161 -12.21 -7.35 17.89
C GLY A 161 -10.81 -7.35 17.30
N ILE A 162 -10.67 -7.82 16.08
CA ILE A 162 -9.37 -7.85 15.39
C ILE A 162 -9.06 -6.47 14.82
N ARG A 163 -7.86 -5.97 15.12
CA ARG A 163 -7.30 -4.77 14.47
C ARG A 163 -6.22 -5.19 13.49
N ARG A 164 -6.25 -4.62 12.28
CA ARG A 164 -5.35 -5.00 11.19
C ARG A 164 -4.53 -3.82 10.69
N MET A 165 -3.24 -4.07 10.46
CA MET A 165 -2.42 -3.33 9.52
C MET A 165 -2.27 -4.17 8.26
N GLN A 166 -2.49 -3.58 7.10
CA GLN A 166 -2.38 -4.27 5.82
C GLN A 166 -1.50 -3.49 4.86
N TRP A 167 -0.84 -4.23 3.98
CA TRP A 167 -0.18 -3.69 2.80
C TRP A 167 -0.58 -4.52 1.59
N ILE A 168 -1.14 -3.84 0.59
CA ILE A 168 -1.57 -4.46 -0.67
C ILE A 168 -0.72 -3.88 -1.80
N ALA A 169 -0.17 -4.75 -2.64
CA ALA A 169 0.60 -4.35 -3.80
C ALA A 169 0.40 -5.31 -4.96
N TYR A 170 0.81 -4.87 -6.15
CA TYR A 170 0.93 -5.72 -7.31
C TYR A 170 2.40 -5.82 -7.72
N ARG A 171 2.85 -7.03 -8.03
CA ARG A 171 4.19 -7.28 -8.59
C ARG A 171 4.12 -8.19 -9.79
N LYS A 172 5.18 -8.17 -10.60
CA LYS A 172 5.44 -9.21 -11.57
C LYS A 172 6.33 -10.27 -10.92
N TYR A 173 5.93 -11.53 -11.02
CA TYR A 173 6.68 -12.66 -10.46
C TYR A 173 6.36 -13.92 -11.25
N ALA A 174 7.40 -14.66 -11.65
CA ALA A 174 7.27 -15.88 -12.45
C ALA A 174 6.37 -15.71 -13.71
N GLY A 175 6.49 -14.56 -14.39
CA GLY A 175 5.72 -14.25 -15.61
C GLY A 175 4.25 -13.88 -15.38
N GLN A 176 3.82 -13.72 -14.13
CA GLN A 176 2.44 -13.42 -13.78
C GLN A 176 2.33 -12.08 -13.03
N THR A 177 1.18 -11.42 -13.18
CA THR A 177 0.80 -10.32 -12.27
C THR A 177 0.27 -10.95 -10.99
N GLN A 178 0.85 -10.62 -9.84
CA GLN A 178 0.39 -11.07 -8.54
C GLN A 178 -0.02 -9.90 -7.68
N MET A 179 -1.21 -9.95 -7.08
CA MET A 179 -1.52 -9.14 -5.90
C MET A 179 -0.96 -9.82 -4.67
N VAL A 180 -0.13 -9.10 -3.93
CA VAL A 180 0.37 -9.48 -2.62
C VAL A 180 -0.44 -8.72 -1.58
N ASN A 181 -1.04 -9.45 -0.63
CA ASN A 181 -1.69 -8.86 0.54
C ASN A 181 -1.00 -9.38 1.79
N ILE A 182 -0.28 -8.48 2.48
CA ILE A 182 0.36 -8.74 3.77
C ILE A 182 -0.54 -8.14 4.84
N MET A 183 -1.08 -8.99 5.72
CA MET A 183 -1.91 -8.60 6.84
C MET A 183 -1.22 -8.94 8.16
N LEU A 184 -1.08 -7.93 9.02
CA LEU A 184 -0.54 -8.03 10.35
C LEU A 184 -1.63 -7.64 11.35
N SER A 185 -1.97 -8.53 12.28
CA SER A 185 -3.14 -8.34 13.11
C SER A 185 -3.00 -8.91 14.51
N SER A 186 -3.77 -8.38 15.45
CA SER A 186 -4.01 -8.96 16.77
C SER A 186 -5.40 -8.56 17.24
N GLU A 187 -5.80 -9.03 18.42
CA GLU A 187 -6.92 -8.42 19.15
C GLU A 187 -6.62 -6.94 19.42
N GLY A 188 -7.67 -6.11 19.39
CA GLY A 188 -7.58 -4.66 19.52
C GLY A 188 -6.94 -4.24 20.84
N GLN A 189 -7.31 -4.89 21.94
CA GLN A 189 -6.73 -4.66 23.26
C GLN A 189 -5.23 -5.00 23.38
N HIS A 190 -4.68 -5.77 22.44
CA HIS A 190 -3.28 -6.18 22.42
C HIS A 190 -2.48 -5.54 21.28
N PHE A 191 -3.14 -4.86 20.34
CA PHE A 191 -2.49 -4.33 19.15
C PHE A 191 -1.36 -3.36 19.47
N ASP A 192 -1.59 -2.42 20.39
CA ASP A 192 -0.56 -1.43 20.74
C ASP A 192 0.69 -2.08 21.37
N LYS A 193 0.54 -3.22 22.07
CA LYS A 193 1.67 -4.02 22.58
C LYS A 193 2.48 -4.65 21.46
N HIS A 194 1.85 -5.01 20.35
CA HIS A 194 2.51 -5.60 19.19
C HIS A 194 2.93 -4.59 18.14
N LYS A 195 2.46 -3.33 18.21
CA LYS A 195 2.54 -2.34 17.14
C LYS A 195 3.95 -2.25 16.58
N ASP A 196 4.96 -2.02 17.41
CA ASP A 196 6.34 -1.88 16.94
C ASP A 196 6.87 -3.13 16.24
N ALA A 197 6.55 -4.32 16.75
CA ALA A 197 6.90 -5.57 16.10
C ALA A 197 6.18 -5.74 14.76
N LEU A 198 4.88 -5.41 14.68
CA LEU A 198 4.13 -5.51 13.42
C LEU A 198 4.71 -4.58 12.35
N TYR A 199 4.98 -3.32 12.68
CA TYR A 199 5.63 -2.40 11.72
C TYR A 199 7.03 -2.89 11.33
N GLY A 200 7.80 -3.37 12.30
CA GLY A 200 9.11 -3.98 12.04
C GLY A 200 9.01 -5.14 11.04
N ILE A 201 8.08 -6.07 11.25
CA ILE A 201 7.84 -7.20 10.34
C ILE A 201 7.50 -6.68 8.94
N LEU A 202 6.53 -5.77 8.82
CA LEU A 202 6.13 -5.22 7.53
C LEU A 202 7.31 -4.57 6.79
N TYR A 203 8.09 -3.75 7.48
CA TYR A 203 9.21 -3.03 6.87
C TYR A 203 10.42 -3.91 6.59
N SER A 204 10.52 -5.08 7.24
CA SER A 204 11.53 -6.09 6.93
C SER A 204 11.23 -6.89 5.67
N THR A 205 10.05 -6.71 5.05
CA THR A 205 9.63 -7.45 3.86
C THR A 205 10.66 -7.28 2.73
N LYS A 206 11.10 -8.41 2.20
CA LYS A 206 11.89 -8.52 0.97
C LYS A 206 11.11 -9.30 -0.07
N LEU A 207 11.11 -8.82 -1.32
CA LEU A 207 10.35 -9.41 -2.40
C LEU A 207 11.24 -9.61 -3.61
N VAL A 208 11.19 -10.81 -4.20
CA VAL A 208 11.60 -10.99 -5.58
C VAL A 208 10.52 -10.41 -6.48
N HIS A 209 10.91 -9.56 -7.43
CA HIS A 209 10.05 -8.94 -8.43
C HIS A 209 10.85 -8.66 -9.71
N ASP A 210 10.31 -9.00 -10.87
CA ASP A 210 10.92 -8.80 -12.20
C ASP A 210 9.89 -8.33 -13.23
#